data_AF-A0A1N6SC45-F1
#
_entry.id   AF-A0A1N6SC45-F1
#
_cell.length_a   1.000
_cell.length_b   1.000
_cell.length_c   1.000
_cell.angle_alpha   90.00
_cell.angle_beta   90.00
_cell.angle_gamma   90.00
#
_symmetry.space_group_name_H-M   'P 1'
#
loop_
_entity.id
_entity.type
_entity.pdbx_description
1 polymer ?
#
loop_
_entity_poly.entity_id
_entity_poly.type
_entity_poly.pdbx_seq_one_letter_code
_entity_poly.pdbx_strand_id
1 'polypeptide(L)'
;MSGQDKTRATVDIYGQPYKIVGTESTSHIRLVASIVDDKMREISKKNPYLDINKLAVLTAVNIVNEYVKLKEEYEMLEKKLHQKEE
;
A
#
# COMPACT_ATOMS: atom_id res chain seq x y z
N MET A 1 24.06 19.55 -8.16
CA MET A 1 23.09 19.31 -7.09
C MET A 1 21.99 18.42 -7.64
N SER A 2 22.08 17.10 -7.46
CA SER A 2 21.07 16.15 -7.93
C SER A 2 19.96 16.05 -6.89
N GLY A 3 19.07 17.04 -6.85
CA GLY A 3 17.81 16.89 -6.12
C GLY A 3 16.98 15.86 -6.87
N GLN A 4 16.80 14.66 -6.32
CA GLN A 4 15.82 13.71 -6.82
C GLN A 4 14.48 14.45 -6.97
N ASP A 5 13.93 14.48 -8.18
CA ASP A 5 12.65 15.12 -8.45
C ASP A 5 11.58 14.45 -7.59
N LYS A 6 11.15 15.16 -6.55
CA LYS A 6 10.10 14.70 -5.65
C LYS A 6 8.76 15.04 -6.26
N THR A 7 8.01 14.03 -6.65
CA THR A 7 6.62 14.16 -7.05
C THR A 7 5.76 14.48 -5.83
N ARG A 8 4.87 15.46 -5.96
CA ARG A 8 3.88 15.81 -4.94
C ARG A 8 2.49 15.55 -5.51
N ALA A 9 1.67 14.78 -4.81
CA ALA A 9 0.30 14.51 -5.19
C ALA A 9 -0.63 14.77 -4.00
N THR A 10 -1.79 15.38 -4.27
CA THR A 10 -2.88 15.45 -3.30
C THR A 10 -3.88 14.37 -3.64
N VAL A 11 -4.23 13.54 -2.67
CA VAL A 11 -5.14 12.40 -2.80
C VAL A 11 -6.13 12.42 -1.65
N ASP A 12 -7.31 11.86 -1.87
CA ASP A 12 -8.33 11.71 -0.84
C ASP A 12 -8.38 10.25 -0.38
N ILE A 13 -8.22 10.02 0.92
CA ILE A 13 -8.29 8.69 1.53
C ILE A 13 -9.35 8.75 2.63
N TYR A 14 -10.39 7.94 2.50
CA TYR A 14 -11.52 7.85 3.42
C TYR A 14 -12.19 9.21 3.69
N GLY A 15 -12.30 10.04 2.65
CA GLY A 15 -12.87 11.39 2.73
C GLY A 15 -11.97 12.44 3.37
N GLN A 16 -10.70 12.11 3.64
CA GLN A 16 -9.71 13.05 4.17
C GLN A 16 -8.62 13.33 3.11
N PRO A 17 -8.32 14.60 2.81
CA PRO A 17 -7.28 14.97 1.86
C PRO A 17 -5.89 14.83 2.47
N TYR A 18 -5.00 14.13 1.77
CA TYR A 18 -3.59 13.94 2.12
C TYR A 18 -2.68 14.46 1.02
N LYS A 19 -1.58 15.12 1.42
CA LYS A 19 -0.49 15.51 0.53
C LYS A 19 0.64 14.52 0.65
N ILE A 20 0.83 13.70 -0.38
CA ILE A 20 1.86 12.67 -0.44
C ILE A 20 3.03 13.19 -1.28
N VAL A 21 4.24 12.97 -0.77
CA VAL A 21 5.51 13.28 -1.45
C VAL A 21 6.25 11.98 -1.69
N GLY A 22 6.59 11.68 -2.94
CA GLY A 22 7.27 10.45 -3.32
C GLY A 22 8.18 10.64 -4.52
N THR A 23 9.00 9.63 -4.79
CA THR A 23 9.83 9.54 -6.01
C THR A 23 9.06 8.93 -7.18
N GLU A 24 7.92 8.29 -6.89
CA GLU A 24 7.07 7.65 -7.88
C GLU A 24 6.24 8.66 -8.68
N SER A 25 5.69 8.20 -9.81
CA SER A 25 4.78 9.02 -10.61
C SER A 25 3.49 9.38 -9.86
N THR A 26 2.90 10.53 -10.20
CA THR A 26 1.61 10.97 -9.64
C THR A 26 0.51 9.92 -9.85
N SER A 27 0.52 9.23 -11.00
CA SER A 27 -0.43 8.17 -11.32
C SER A 27 -0.29 6.98 -10.37
N HIS A 28 0.95 6.57 -10.07
CA HIS A 28 1.19 5.49 -9.12
C HIS A 28 0.74 5.87 -7.70
N ILE A 29 1.03 7.10 -7.25
CA ILE A 29 0.59 7.58 -5.93
C ILE A 29 -0.95 7.58 -5.83
N ARG A 30 -1.67 8.04 -6.87
CA ARG A 30 -3.13 8.00 -6.91
C ARG A 30 -3.69 6.58 -6.88
N LEU A 31 -3.06 5.66 -7.61
CA LEU A 31 -3.44 4.25 -7.60
C LEU A 31 -3.30 3.64 -6.20
N VAL A 32 -2.15 3.85 -5.55
CA VAL A 32 -1.91 3.36 -4.18
C VAL A 32 -2.93 3.95 -3.20
N ALA A 33 -3.22 5.24 -3.30
CA ALA A 33 -4.23 5.89 -2.46
C ALA A 33 -5.64 5.32 -2.66
N SER A 34 -6.03 5.03 -3.90
CA SER A 34 -7.31 4.39 -4.22
C SER A 34 -7.42 3.00 -3.59
N ILE A 35 -6.35 2.19 -3.67
CA ILE A 35 -6.33 0.84 -3.09
C ILE A 35 -6.49 0.91 -1.56
N VAL A 36 -5.82 1.86 -0.90
CA VAL A 36 -5.96 2.06 0.54
C VAL A 36 -7.39 2.49 0.90
N ASP A 37 -7.99 3.43 0.17
CA ASP A 37 -9.37 3.87 0.38
C ASP A 37 -10.36 2.69 0.29
N ASP A 38 -10.23 1.87 -0.76
CA ASP A 38 -11.07 0.70 -0.97
C ASP A 38 -10.93 -0.32 0.17
N LYS A 39 -9.69 -0.59 0.62
CA LYS A 39 -9.43 -1.52 1.73
C LYS A 39 -10.00 -0.99 3.06
N MET A 40 -9.86 0.31 3.33
CA MET A 40 -10.46 0.94 4.51
C MET A 40 -11.99 0.83 4.48
N ARG A 41 -12.63 1.06 3.32
CA ARG A 41 -14.08 0.90 3.16
C ARG A 41 -14.53 -0.54 3.34
N GLU A 42 -13.78 -1.50 2.84
CA GLU A 42 -14.07 -2.93 3.00
C GLU A 42 -14.06 -3.34 4.48
N ILE A 43 -13.02 -2.93 5.21
CA ILE A 43 -12.86 -3.24 6.64
C ILE A 43 -13.96 -2.53 7.45
N SER A 44 -14.27 -1.28 7.12
CA SER A 44 -15.34 -0.51 7.77
C SER A 44 -16.71 -1.18 7.61
N LYS A 45 -17.03 -1.70 6.41
CA LYS A 45 -18.28 -2.46 6.17
C LYS A 45 -18.40 -3.69 7.07
N LYS A 46 -17.29 -4.37 7.36
CA LYS A 46 -17.25 -5.55 8.23
C LYS A 46 -17.31 -5.18 9.72
N ASN A 47 -16.77 -4.02 10.09
CA ASN A 47 -16.68 -3.56 11.48
C ASN A 47 -17.09 -2.08 11.60
N PRO A 48 -18.40 -1.77 11.62
CA PRO A 48 -18.89 -0.39 11.57
C PRO A 48 -18.63 0.44 12.84
N TYR A 49 -18.30 -0.20 13.97
CA TYR A 49 -18.03 0.47 15.24
C TYR A 49 -16.55 0.84 15.45
N LEU A 50 -15.69 0.61 14.45
CA LEU A 50 -14.26 0.92 14.58
C LEU A 50 -14.01 2.42 14.40
N ASP A 51 -13.24 3.01 15.31
CA ASP A 51 -12.72 4.38 15.12
C ASP A 51 -11.82 4.46 13.88
N ILE A 52 -11.81 5.62 13.21
CA ILE A 52 -11.08 5.85 11.96
C ILE A 52 -9.57 5.61 12.10
N ASN A 53 -8.99 5.95 13.26
CA ASN A 53 -7.56 5.72 13.51
C ASN A 53 -7.27 4.22 13.63
N LYS A 54 -8.12 3.48 14.34
CA LYS A 54 -8.01 2.02 14.47
C LYS A 54 -8.20 1.34 13.12
N LEU A 55 -9.11 1.86 12.29
CA LEU A 55 -9.36 1.38 10.94
C LEU A 55 -8.12 1.57 10.05
N ALA A 56 -7.51 2.76 10.08
CA ALA A 56 -6.29 3.04 9.33
C ALA A 56 -5.14 2.13 9.75
N VAL A 57 -4.93 1.94 11.06
CA VAL A 57 -3.89 1.04 11.58
C VAL A 57 -4.15 -0.41 11.19
N LEU A 58 -5.39 -0.90 11.33
CA LEU A 58 -5.75 -2.26 10.92
C LEU A 58 -5.56 -2.48 9.42
N THR A 59 -5.88 -1.47 8.60
CA THR A 59 -5.65 -1.49 7.16
C THR A 59 -4.15 -1.58 6.84
N ALA A 60 -3.33 -0.78 7.50
CA ALA A 60 -1.87 -0.83 7.33
C ALA A 60 -1.29 -2.21 7.72
N VAL A 61 -1.73 -2.76 8.86
CA VAL A 61 -1.30 -4.10 9.31
C VAL A 61 -1.69 -5.17 8.29
N ASN A 62 -2.92 -5.12 7.77
CA ASN A 62 -3.38 -6.09 6.77
C ASN A 62 -2.58 -5.99 5.47
N ILE A 63 -2.30 -4.79 4.97
CA ILE A 63 -1.51 -4.57 3.75
C ILE A 63 -0.08 -5.06 3.94
N VAL A 64 0.56 -4.75 5.08
CA VAL A 64 1.93 -5.20 5.37
C VAL A 64 1.99 -6.72 5.47
N ASN A 65 1.00 -7.37 6.07
CA ASN A 65 0.92 -8.83 6.13
C ASN A 65 0.80 -9.46 4.74
N GLU A 66 -0.03 -8.89 3.85
CA GLU A 66 -0.13 -9.33 2.46
C GLU A 66 1.20 -9.16 1.71
N TYR A 67 1.88 -8.02 1.91
CA TYR A 67 3.20 -7.77 1.34
C TYR A 67 4.27 -8.75 1.83
N VAL A 68 4.31 -9.05 3.13
CA VAL A 68 5.28 -10.01 3.70
C VAL A 68 5.07 -11.40 3.10
N LYS A 69 3.84 -11.88 3.01
CA LYS A 69 3.52 -13.16 2.38
C LYS A 69 3.92 -13.20 0.90
N LEU A 70 3.63 -12.14 0.16
CA LEU A 70 4.01 -12.02 -1.24
C LEU A 70 5.54 -12.06 -1.41
N LYS A 71 6.28 -11.39 -0.51
CA LYS A 71 7.74 -11.41 -0.52
C LYS A 71 8.30 -12.80 -0.23
N GLU A 72 7.74 -13.51 0.76
CA GLU A 72 8.13 -14.89 1.06
C GLU A 72 7.87 -15.83 -0.13
N GLU A 73 6.72 -15.71 -0.79
CA GLU A 73 6.38 -16.48 -2.00
C GLU A 73 7.34 -16.19 -3.15
N TYR A 74 7.68 -14.90 -3.35
CA TYR A 74 8.65 -14.47 -4.35
C TYR A 74 10.04 -15.08 -4.10
N GLU A 75 10.55 -14.99 -2.87
CA GLU A 75 11.85 -15.58 -2.49
C GLU A 75 11.86 -17.11 -2.65
N MET A 76 10.75 -17.79 -2.33
CA MET A 76 10.62 -19.23 -2.58
C MET A 76 10.63 -19.56 -4.07
N LEU A 77 10.01 -18.73 -4.91
CA LEU A 77 9.96 -18.93 -6.35
C LEU A 77 11.34 -18.70 -7.00
N GLU A 78 12.05 -17.64 -6.61
CA GLU A 78 13.42 -17.37 -7.06
C GLU A 78 14.38 -18.53 -6.73
N LYS A 79 14.29 -19.08 -5.51
CA LYS A 79 15.08 -20.25 -5.11
C LYS A 79 14.79 -21.47 -5.98
N LYS A 80 13.51 -21.73 -6.28
CA LYS A 80 13.11 -22.84 -7.16
C LYS A 80 13.58 -22.67 -8.61
N LEU A 81 13.66 -21.44 -9.10
CA LEU A 81 14.20 -21.15 -10.43
C LEU A 81 15.71 -21.42 -10.46
N HIS A 82 16.46 -20.92 -9.48
CA HIS A 82 17.91 -21.18 -9.40
C HIS A 82 18.22 -22.68 -9.28
N GLN A 83 17.44 -23.44 -8.49
CA GLN A 83 17.62 -24.90 -8.37
C GLN A 83 17.27 -25.71 -9.64
N LYS A 84 16.57 -25.11 -10.60
CA LYS A 84 16.24 -25.75 -11.89
C LYS A 84 17.22 -25.39 -13.01
N GLU A 85 17.98 -24.32 -12.82
CA GLU A 85 19.02 -23.87 -13.76
C GLU A 85 20.37 -24.55 -13.48
N GLU A 86 20.55 -25.10 -12.27
CA GLU A 86 21.61 -26.07 -11.89
C GLU A 86 21.20 -27.52 -12.20
#